data_AF-A0A951MZ80-F1
#
_entry.id   AF-A0A951MZ80-F1
#
_cell.length_a   1.000
_cell.length_b   1.000
_cell.length_c   1.000
_cell.angle_alpha   90.00
_cell.angle_beta   90.00
_cell.angle_gamma   90.00
#
_symmetry.space_group_name_H-M   'P 1'
#
loop_
_entity.id
_entity.type
_entity.pdbx_description
1 polymer ?
#
loop_
_entity_poly.entity_id
_entity_poly.type
_entity_poly.pdbx_seq_one_letter_code
_entity_poly.pdbx_strand_id
1 'polypeptide(L)'
;MAGTQEAAVRNYLLSIRSPGALRDESAIATLQSKLDQSNDELERLQLRQQLLDSETPSLERYEDAFVEHAKQWADSTGVSADAFLAEGVPAAVLRRAGFRGVGGGRRRASSRSSGAKATTRSRVSSDEVRNAIPTGTFTVKDLQERSGASAAVVRRVIAEEVEAGNVSDEGPDPDHTGPGRAPAVYRGS
;
A
#
# COMPACT_ATOMS: atom_id res chain seq x y z
N MET A 1 6.18 -3.08 -20.15
CA MET A 1 5.64 -3.84 -19.00
C MET A 1 4.78 -2.98 -18.08
N ALA A 2 5.24 -1.80 -17.61
CA ALA A 2 4.46 -0.92 -16.74
C ALA A 2 3.11 -0.45 -17.34
N GLY A 3 3.07 -0.16 -18.65
CA GLY A 3 1.85 0.31 -19.32
C GLY A 3 0.69 -0.70 -19.31
N THR A 4 0.97 -2.01 -19.41
CA THR A 4 -0.06 -3.06 -19.36
C THR A 4 -0.64 -3.20 -17.96
N GLN A 5 0.21 -3.06 -16.94
CA GLN A 5 -0.16 -3.18 -15.53
C GLN A 5 -1.00 -1.98 -15.08
N GLU A 6 -0.56 -0.77 -15.43
CA GLU A 6 -1.30 0.46 -15.15
C GLU A 6 -2.65 0.49 -15.89
N ALA A 7 -2.69 0.05 -17.16
CA ALA A 7 -3.94 -0.04 -17.91
C ALA A 7 -4.94 -0.99 -17.26
N ALA A 8 -4.49 -2.15 -16.77
CA ALA A 8 -5.35 -3.10 -16.07
C ALA A 8 -5.94 -2.51 -14.78
N VAL A 9 -5.11 -1.85 -13.96
CA VAL A 9 -5.58 -1.18 -12.73
C VAL A 9 -6.57 -0.06 -13.05
N ARG A 10 -6.24 0.80 -14.01
CA ARG A 10 -7.07 1.94 -14.40
C ARG A 10 -8.42 1.50 -14.98
N ASN A 11 -8.43 0.50 -15.86
CA ASN A 11 -9.66 0.01 -16.49
C ASN A 11 -10.60 -0.63 -15.47
N TYR A 12 -10.07 -1.34 -14.48
CA TYR A 12 -10.88 -1.91 -13.41
C TYR A 12 -11.40 -0.85 -12.42
N LEU A 13 -10.60 0.15 -12.05
CA LEU A 13 -11.10 1.26 -11.24
C LEU A 13 -12.18 2.07 -12.00
N LEU A 14 -12.02 2.22 -13.31
CA LEU A 14 -13.03 2.81 -14.18
C LEU A 14 -14.30 1.94 -14.24
N SER A 15 -14.16 0.60 -14.27
CA SER A 15 -15.30 -0.33 -14.26
C SER A 15 -16.14 -0.22 -13.00
N ILE A 16 -15.49 0.03 -11.85
CA ILE A 16 -16.17 0.22 -10.57
C ILE A 16 -16.85 1.59 -10.50
N ARG A 17 -16.16 2.66 -10.91
CA ARG A 17 -16.65 4.04 -10.76
C ARG A 17 -17.70 4.43 -11.79
N SER A 18 -17.50 3.98 -13.03
CA SER A 18 -18.32 4.32 -14.19
C SER A 18 -18.40 3.12 -15.15
N PRO A 19 -19.21 2.09 -14.84
CA PRO A 19 -19.37 0.91 -15.69
C PRO A 19 -19.79 1.27 -17.13
N GLY A 20 -20.59 2.33 -17.27
CA GLY A 20 -21.03 2.86 -18.56
C GLY A 20 -19.93 3.48 -19.41
N ALA A 21 -18.82 3.93 -18.81
CA ALA A 21 -17.69 4.51 -19.54
C ALA A 21 -16.82 3.45 -20.25
N LEU A 22 -17.01 2.17 -19.91
CA LEU A 22 -16.38 1.05 -20.60
C LEU A 22 -17.17 0.58 -21.83
N ARG A 23 -18.37 1.11 -22.03
CA ARG A 23 -19.16 0.83 -23.22
C ARG A 23 -18.49 1.49 -24.42
N ASP A 24 -18.17 0.68 -25.41
CA ASP A 24 -17.75 1.20 -26.70
C ASP A 24 -19.00 1.70 -27.44
N GLU A 25 -19.32 2.98 -27.25
CA GLU A 25 -20.47 3.62 -27.91
C GLU A 25 -20.38 3.52 -29.44
N SER A 26 -19.17 3.48 -30.00
CA SER A 26 -18.96 3.37 -31.44
C SER A 26 -19.26 1.95 -31.95
N ALA A 27 -18.88 0.93 -31.19
CA ALA A 27 -19.22 -0.46 -31.49
C ALA A 27 -20.73 -0.71 -31.33
N ILE A 28 -21.36 -0.15 -30.28
CA ILE A 28 -22.81 -0.25 -30.07
C ILE A 28 -23.58 0.42 -31.22
N ALA A 29 -23.18 1.63 -31.65
CA ALA A 29 -23.78 2.29 -32.79
C ALA A 29 -23.62 1.49 -34.09
N THR A 30 -22.47 0.84 -34.29
CA THR A 30 -22.23 -0.03 -35.45
C THR A 30 -23.14 -1.26 -35.43
N LEU A 31 -23.31 -1.89 -34.26
CA LEU A 31 -24.19 -3.05 -34.09
C LEU A 31 -25.67 -2.68 -34.28
N GLN A 32 -26.10 -1.52 -33.78
CA GLN A 32 -27.45 -0.99 -34.02
C GLN A 32 -27.71 -0.78 -35.52
N SER A 33 -26.77 -0.15 -36.22
CA SER A 33 -26.90 0.09 -37.66
C SER A 33 -26.98 -1.21 -38.47
N LYS A 34 -26.19 -2.23 -38.11
CA LYS A 34 -26.30 -3.58 -38.73
C LYS A 34 -27.63 -4.24 -38.43
N LEU A 35 -28.16 -4.08 -37.22
CA LEU A 35 -29.44 -4.66 -36.81
C LEU A 35 -30.61 -4.02 -37.55
N ASP A 36 -30.55 -2.72 -37.86
CA ASP A 36 -31.55 -2.02 -38.67
C ASP A 36 -31.48 -2.41 -40.15
N GLN A 37 -30.29 -2.73 -40.66
CA GLN A 37 -30.07 -3.13 -42.07
C GLN A 37 -30.32 -4.62 -42.31
N SER A 38 -30.21 -5.46 -41.29
CA SER A 38 -30.40 -6.90 -41.42
C SER A 38 -31.89 -7.27 -41.46
N ASN A 39 -32.27 -8.03 -42.49
CA ASN A 39 -33.61 -8.57 -42.72
C ASN A 39 -33.71 -10.07 -42.39
N ASP A 40 -32.62 -10.69 -41.93
CA ASP A 40 -32.59 -12.09 -41.52
C ASP A 40 -32.91 -12.21 -40.02
N GLU A 41 -33.92 -13.01 -39.66
CA GLU A 41 -34.37 -13.15 -38.27
C GLU A 41 -33.31 -13.74 -37.33
N LEU A 42 -32.48 -14.67 -37.83
CA LEU A 42 -31.40 -15.29 -37.06
C LEU A 42 -30.20 -14.34 -36.92
N GLU A 43 -29.85 -13.62 -37.98
CA GLU A 43 -28.79 -12.61 -37.93
C GLU A 43 -29.17 -11.47 -36.97
N ARG A 44 -30.41 -10.98 -37.03
CA ARG A 44 -30.93 -9.98 -36.08
C ARG A 44 -30.85 -10.48 -34.64
N LEU A 45 -31.14 -11.75 -34.37
CA LEU A 45 -31.04 -12.32 -33.03
C LEU A 45 -29.59 -12.35 -32.54
N GLN A 46 -28.64 -12.76 -33.38
CA GLN A 46 -27.21 -12.75 -33.05
C GLN A 46 -26.68 -11.34 -32.80
N LEU A 47 -27.01 -10.38 -33.66
CA LEU A 47 -26.63 -8.98 -33.50
C LEU A 47 -27.22 -8.39 -32.21
N ARG A 48 -28.44 -8.81 -31.84
CA ARG A 48 -29.08 -8.37 -30.58
C ARG A 48 -28.38 -8.93 -29.35
N GLN A 49 -27.92 -10.18 -29.39
CA GLN A 49 -27.08 -10.75 -28.33
C GLN A 49 -25.75 -10.01 -28.20
N GLN A 50 -25.06 -9.75 -29.31
CA GLN A 50 -23.79 -9.01 -29.31
C GLN A 50 -23.95 -7.58 -28.77
N LEU A 51 -25.09 -6.93 -29.06
CA LEU A 51 -25.42 -5.62 -28.53
C LEU A 51 -25.64 -5.67 -27.02
N LEU A 52 -26.39 -6.65 -26.51
CA LEU A 52 -26.57 -6.86 -25.07
C LEU A 52 -25.24 -7.11 -24.34
N ASP A 53 -24.37 -7.91 -24.94
CA ASP A 53 -23.04 -8.19 -24.39
C ASP A 53 -22.16 -6.92 -24.38
N SER A 54 -22.27 -6.07 -25.40
CA SER A 54 -21.52 -4.81 -25.52
C SER A 54 -22.05 -3.71 -24.59
N GLU A 55 -23.37 -3.67 -24.35
CA GLU A 55 -24.01 -2.78 -23.38
C GLU A 55 -23.75 -3.19 -21.93
N THR A 56 -23.41 -4.47 -21.72
CA THR A 56 -23.14 -5.06 -20.40
C THR A 56 -21.70 -5.57 -20.33
N PRO A 57 -20.69 -4.68 -20.41
CA PRO A 57 -19.30 -5.10 -20.40
C PRO A 57 -19.02 -5.96 -19.15
N SER A 58 -18.52 -7.18 -19.38
CA SER A 58 -18.31 -8.16 -18.32
C SER A 58 -17.21 -7.68 -17.38
N LEU A 59 -17.61 -7.23 -16.18
CA LEU A 59 -16.71 -6.83 -15.10
C LEU A 59 -15.64 -7.89 -14.80
N GLU A 60 -15.99 -9.17 -14.99
CA GLU A 60 -15.09 -10.31 -14.77
C GLU A 60 -13.79 -10.21 -15.59
N ARG A 61 -13.85 -9.77 -16.86
CA ARG A 61 -12.64 -9.65 -17.69
C ARG A 61 -11.67 -8.59 -17.15
N TYR A 62 -12.21 -7.49 -16.65
CA TYR A 62 -11.41 -6.41 -16.06
C TYR A 62 -10.91 -6.80 -14.67
N GLU A 63 -11.70 -7.55 -13.91
CA GLU A 63 -11.30 -8.12 -12.62
C GLU A 63 -10.14 -9.10 -12.77
N ASP A 64 -10.19 -10.00 -13.75
CA ASP A 64 -9.12 -10.97 -14.00
C ASP A 64 -7.80 -10.28 -14.35
N ALA A 65 -7.85 -9.28 -15.25
CA ALA A 65 -6.69 -8.48 -15.61
C ALA A 65 -6.15 -7.67 -14.41
N PHE A 66 -7.03 -7.13 -13.57
CA PHE A 66 -6.65 -6.48 -12.33
C PHE A 66 -5.96 -7.46 -11.37
N VAL A 67 -6.53 -8.65 -11.17
CA VAL A 67 -5.97 -9.67 -10.29
C VAL A 67 -4.56 -10.09 -10.71
N GLU A 68 -4.33 -10.19 -12.02
CA GLU A 68 -3.02 -10.59 -12.56
C GLU A 68 -1.94 -9.52 -12.34
N HIS A 69 -2.27 -8.24 -12.49
CA HIS A 69 -1.27 -7.17 -12.58
C HIS A 69 -1.25 -6.18 -11.40
N ALA A 70 -2.33 -6.06 -10.63
CA ALA A 70 -2.49 -5.01 -9.63
C ALA A 70 -1.44 -5.05 -8.54
N LYS A 71 -1.03 -6.25 -8.09
CA LYS A 71 -0.03 -6.38 -7.04
C LYS A 71 1.35 -5.89 -7.47
N GLN A 72 1.80 -6.28 -8.66
CA GLN A 72 3.09 -5.85 -9.18
C GLN A 72 3.13 -4.33 -9.39
N TRP A 73 2.03 -3.76 -9.90
CA TRP A 73 1.90 -2.31 -10.04
C TRP A 73 1.93 -1.60 -8.67
N ALA A 74 1.17 -2.12 -7.70
CA ALA A 74 1.09 -1.55 -6.37
C ALA A 74 2.42 -1.61 -5.61
N ASP A 75 3.15 -2.74 -5.71
CA ASP A 75 4.49 -2.90 -5.13
C ASP A 75 5.50 -1.90 -5.73
N SER A 76 5.39 -1.60 -7.03
CA SER A 76 6.25 -0.62 -7.70
C SER A 76 5.92 0.84 -7.38
N THR A 77 4.65 1.13 -7.07
CA THR A 77 4.15 2.51 -6.85
C THR A 77 4.02 2.83 -5.34
N GLY A 78 4.11 1.82 -4.47
CA GLY A 78 3.90 1.97 -3.03
C GLY A 78 2.43 2.13 -2.62
N VAL A 79 1.49 1.68 -3.44
CA VAL A 79 0.04 1.76 -3.16
C VAL A 79 -0.38 0.60 -2.27
N SER A 80 -1.12 0.88 -1.20
CA SER A 80 -1.58 -0.14 -0.25
C SER A 80 -2.92 -0.76 -0.64
N ALA A 81 -3.21 -1.94 -0.10
CA ALA A 81 -4.52 -2.59 -0.23
C ALA A 81 -5.67 -1.72 0.33
N ASP A 82 -5.40 -0.95 1.38
CA ASP A 82 -6.37 -0.04 1.98
C ASP A 82 -6.76 1.11 1.04
N ALA A 83 -5.82 1.58 0.20
CA ALA A 83 -6.12 2.59 -0.82
C ALA A 83 -7.11 2.05 -1.87
N PHE A 84 -6.93 0.80 -2.31
CA PHE A 84 -7.88 0.17 -3.23
C PHE A 84 -9.25 -0.08 -2.60
N LEU A 85 -9.29 -0.46 -1.31
CA LEU A 85 -10.55 -0.57 -0.58
C LEU A 85 -11.29 0.77 -0.51
N ALA A 86 -10.56 1.86 -0.27
CA ALA A 86 -11.13 3.21 -0.22
C ALA A 86 -11.71 3.65 -1.59
N GLU A 87 -11.10 3.20 -2.69
CA GLU A 87 -11.61 3.39 -4.06
C GLU A 87 -12.76 2.44 -4.44
N GLY A 88 -13.19 1.56 -3.52
CA GLY A 88 -14.34 0.68 -3.71
C GLY A 88 -14.02 -0.69 -4.30
N VAL A 89 -12.74 -1.07 -4.39
CA VAL A 89 -12.37 -2.43 -4.81
C VAL A 89 -12.79 -3.44 -3.74
N PRO A 90 -13.52 -4.52 -4.08
CA PRO A 90 -13.91 -5.52 -3.09
C PRO A 90 -12.71 -6.25 -2.47
N ALA A 91 -12.76 -6.49 -1.16
CA ALA A 91 -11.70 -7.19 -0.43
C ALA A 91 -11.41 -8.61 -0.98
N ALA A 92 -12.43 -9.28 -1.55
CA ALA A 92 -12.26 -10.58 -2.18
C ALA A 92 -11.34 -10.52 -3.41
N VAL A 93 -11.49 -9.48 -4.22
CA VAL A 93 -10.67 -9.23 -5.43
C VAL A 93 -9.24 -8.91 -5.03
N LEU A 94 -9.04 -8.07 -4.02
CA LEU A 94 -7.70 -7.76 -3.52
C LEU A 94 -6.98 -8.99 -2.95
N ARG A 95 -7.68 -9.86 -2.22
CA ARG A 95 -7.10 -11.14 -1.78
C ARG A 95 -6.70 -12.02 -2.95
N ARG A 96 -7.55 -12.10 -3.99
CA ARG A 96 -7.28 -12.86 -5.21
C ARG A 96 -6.08 -12.30 -5.98
N ALA A 97 -5.93 -10.98 -6.02
CA ALA A 97 -4.77 -10.26 -6.55
C ALA A 97 -3.49 -10.40 -5.68
N GLY A 98 -3.58 -11.06 -4.52
CA GLY A 98 -2.45 -11.34 -3.65
C GLY A 98 -2.15 -10.25 -2.61
N PHE A 99 -3.02 -9.24 -2.44
CA PHE A 99 -2.91 -8.31 -1.33
C PHE A 99 -3.24 -9.01 -0.01
N ARG A 100 -2.45 -8.72 1.03
CA ARG A 100 -2.64 -9.27 2.38
C ARG A 100 -3.27 -8.22 3.29
N GLY A 101 -3.98 -8.65 4.34
CA GLY A 101 -4.61 -7.75 5.31
C GLY A 101 -6.01 -7.23 4.92
N VAL A 102 -6.55 -7.68 3.80
CA VAL A 102 -7.86 -7.26 3.27
C VAL A 102 -9.02 -8.06 3.87
N GLY A 103 -9.73 -7.44 4.81
CA GLY A 103 -11.00 -7.92 5.35
C GLY A 103 -10.89 -9.04 6.40
N GLY A 104 -10.81 -8.64 7.66
CA GLY A 104 -10.87 -9.53 8.83
C GLY A 104 -10.61 -8.77 10.13
N GLY A 105 -11.67 -8.22 10.72
CA GLY A 105 -11.59 -7.50 11.99
C GLY A 105 -11.03 -8.37 13.12
N ARG A 106 -10.22 -7.75 14.00
CA ARG A 106 -9.52 -8.30 15.18
C ARG A 106 -8.35 -9.25 14.88
N ARG A 107 -7.19 -8.68 14.55
CA ARG A 107 -5.92 -8.80 15.31
C ARG A 107 -4.77 -8.14 14.53
N ARG A 108 -4.15 -7.15 15.18
CA ARG A 108 -2.75 -6.70 15.04
C ARG A 108 -2.01 -7.08 13.74
N ALA A 109 -1.85 -6.10 12.84
CA ALA A 109 -0.64 -5.87 12.04
C ALA A 109 -0.78 -4.48 11.43
N SER A 110 -0.22 -3.44 12.08
CA SER A 110 1.00 -2.79 11.59
C SER A 110 0.94 -2.50 10.10
N SER A 111 0.18 -1.48 9.73
CA SER A 111 0.26 -0.85 8.42
C SER A 111 -0.13 0.61 8.56
N ARG A 112 0.91 1.42 8.52
CA ARG A 112 0.96 2.88 8.36
C ARG A 112 -0.26 3.46 7.64
N SER A 113 -1.09 4.22 8.37
CA SER A 113 -2.02 5.17 7.79
C SER A 113 -1.61 6.59 8.18
N SER A 114 -0.97 7.27 7.25
CA SER A 114 -0.84 8.72 7.20
C SER A 114 -2.23 9.36 7.02
N GLY A 115 -2.68 10.16 7.99
CA GLY A 115 -3.86 11.01 7.81
C GLY A 115 -4.43 11.61 9.10
N ALA A 116 -4.32 12.94 9.21
CA ALA A 116 -5.04 13.86 10.10
C ALA A 116 -4.56 14.02 11.56
N LYS A 117 -4.23 15.28 11.89
CA LYS A 117 -3.89 15.81 13.20
C LYS A 117 -4.95 15.47 14.25
N ALA A 118 -4.71 14.42 15.02
CA ALA A 118 -5.16 14.37 16.41
C ALA A 118 -4.06 15.02 17.26
N THR A 119 -4.38 16.14 17.90
CA THR A 119 -3.59 16.74 18.97
C THR A 119 -3.58 15.79 20.17
N THR A 120 -2.71 14.79 20.09
CA THR A 120 -2.36 13.90 21.19
C THR A 120 -0.88 13.60 21.08
N ARG A 121 -0.08 14.42 21.79
CA ARG A 121 1.32 14.23 22.23
C ARG A 121 2.18 13.39 21.27
N SER A 122 3.05 14.06 20.49
CA SER A 122 3.94 13.46 19.48
C SER A 122 4.54 12.13 19.96
N ARG A 123 4.04 11.02 19.42
CA ARG A 123 4.68 9.72 19.62
C ARG A 123 5.84 9.66 18.65
N VAL A 124 7.02 9.88 19.21
CA VAL A 124 8.30 9.80 18.50
C VAL A 124 8.41 8.43 17.84
N SER A 125 8.63 8.43 16.54
CA SER A 125 8.71 7.20 15.74
C SER A 125 10.11 6.57 15.83
N SER A 126 10.24 5.26 15.61
CA SER A 126 11.54 4.60 15.58
C SER A 126 12.48 5.18 14.52
N ASP A 127 11.94 5.64 13.40
CA ASP A 127 12.69 6.34 12.35
C ASP A 127 13.23 7.70 12.84
N GLU A 128 12.49 8.41 13.69
CA GLU A 128 12.93 9.66 14.31
C GLU A 128 14.04 9.42 15.34
N VAL A 129 13.98 8.32 16.09
CA VAL A 129 15.08 7.89 16.97
C VAL A 129 16.32 7.54 16.15
N ARG A 130 16.16 6.83 15.03
CA ARG A 130 17.25 6.46 14.13
C ARG A 130 17.93 7.69 13.51
N ASN A 131 17.14 8.68 13.08
CA ASN A 131 17.67 9.95 12.57
C ASN A 131 18.33 10.84 13.65
N ALA A 132 18.00 10.62 14.93
CA ALA A 132 18.59 11.34 16.05
C ALA A 132 19.91 10.74 16.53
N ILE A 133 20.35 9.60 15.97
CA ILE A 133 21.63 8.96 16.30
C ILE A 133 22.78 9.85 15.81
N PRO A 134 23.64 10.36 16.70
CA PRO A 134 24.82 11.12 16.28
C PRO A 134 25.91 10.19 15.75
N THR A 135 26.73 10.71 14.82
CA THR A 135 27.93 10.07 14.26
C THR A 135 29.10 10.01 15.26
N GLY A 136 28.82 10.04 16.55
CA GLY A 136 29.80 10.08 17.64
C GLY A 136 29.40 9.17 18.78
N THR A 137 30.07 9.28 19.93
CA THR A 137 29.68 8.55 21.13
C THR A 137 28.42 9.16 21.76
N PHE A 138 27.46 8.33 22.12
CA PHE A 138 26.23 8.74 22.78
C PHE A 138 25.75 7.68 23.76
N THR A 139 24.98 8.11 24.76
CA THR A 139 24.29 7.21 25.69
C THR A 139 22.82 7.07 25.33
N VAL A 140 22.17 6.04 25.89
CA VAL A 140 20.70 5.87 25.80
C VAL A 140 19.96 7.13 26.27
N LYS A 141 20.49 7.83 27.27
CA LYS A 141 19.87 9.05 27.83
C LYS A 141 19.96 10.21 26.85
N ASP A 142 21.12 10.42 26.22
CA ASP A 142 21.31 11.49 25.23
C ASP A 142 20.38 11.30 24.03
N LEU A 143 20.23 10.05 23.58
CA LEU A 143 19.33 9.73 22.48
C LEU A 143 17.85 9.87 22.90
N GLN A 144 17.52 9.60 24.16
CA GLN A 144 16.19 9.84 24.72
C GLN A 144 15.84 11.33 24.77
N GLU A 145 16.77 12.19 25.20
CA GLU A 145 16.59 13.63 25.28
C GLU A 145 16.48 14.28 23.89
N ARG A 146 17.28 13.81 22.92
CA ARG A 146 17.27 14.30 21.54
C ARG A 146 16.03 13.87 20.76
N SER A 147 15.64 12.60 20.89
CA SER A 147 14.49 12.08 20.16
C SER A 147 13.16 12.37 20.85
N GLY A 148 13.14 12.53 22.18
CA GLY A 148 11.91 12.57 22.97
C GLY A 148 11.22 11.20 23.12
N ALA A 149 11.85 10.12 22.63
CA ALA A 149 11.31 8.77 22.73
C ALA A 149 11.40 8.20 24.15
N SER A 150 10.68 7.11 24.40
CA SER A 150 10.84 6.37 25.66
C SER A 150 12.13 5.52 25.64
N ALA A 151 12.76 5.33 26.79
CA ALA A 151 13.99 4.53 26.93
C ALA A 151 13.88 3.10 26.35
N ALA A 152 12.69 2.49 26.38
CA ALA A 152 12.45 1.18 25.80
C ALA A 152 12.52 1.20 24.26
N VAL A 153 12.01 2.26 23.63
CA VAL A 153 12.08 2.44 22.17
C VAL A 153 13.52 2.74 21.74
N VAL A 154 14.23 3.58 22.49
CA VAL A 154 15.64 3.90 22.24
C VAL A 154 16.50 2.63 22.29
N ARG A 155 16.36 1.80 23.34
CA ARG A 155 17.09 0.53 23.46
C ARG A 155 16.81 -0.43 22.31
N ARG A 156 15.55 -0.51 21.88
CA ARG A 156 15.17 -1.35 20.74
C ARG A 156 15.84 -0.87 19.45
N VAL A 157 15.80 0.42 19.16
CA VAL A 157 16.39 0.99 17.94
C VAL A 157 17.91 0.81 17.96
N ILE A 158 18.57 1.04 19.10
CA ILE A 158 20.02 0.78 19.24
C ILE A 158 20.33 -0.69 18.95
N ALA A 159 19.55 -1.64 19.49
CA ALA A 159 19.78 -3.06 19.22
C ALA A 159 19.62 -3.41 17.72
N GLU A 160 18.61 -2.83 17.05
CA GLU A 160 18.40 -2.98 15.60
C GLU A 160 19.56 -2.36 14.80
N GLU A 161 20.12 -1.21 15.23
CA GLU A 161 21.29 -0.60 14.55
C GLU A 161 22.60 -1.34 14.81
N VAL A 162 22.78 -1.94 15.98
CA VAL A 162 23.93 -2.80 16.28
C VAL A 162 23.88 -4.06 15.43
N GLU A 163 22.69 -4.66 15.25
CA GLU A 163 22.49 -5.80 14.35
C GLU A 163 22.71 -5.42 12.88
N ALA A 164 22.33 -4.20 12.49
CA ALA A 164 22.57 -3.66 11.15
C ALA A 164 24.02 -3.23 10.90
N GLY A 165 24.86 -3.16 11.94
CA GLY A 165 26.26 -2.71 11.87
C GLY A 165 26.46 -1.20 11.79
N ASN A 166 25.41 -0.40 12.01
CA ASN A 166 25.46 1.07 11.98
C ASN A 166 25.82 1.68 13.33
N VAL A 167 25.68 0.92 14.42
CA VAL A 167 26.06 1.34 15.77
C VAL A 167 26.94 0.27 16.40
N SER A 168 28.01 0.69 17.07
CA SER A 168 28.86 -0.19 17.87
C SER A 168 28.60 0.01 19.36
N ASP A 169 28.49 -1.08 20.11
CA ASP A 169 28.43 -1.07 21.58
C ASP A 169 29.86 -0.95 22.12
N GLU A 170 30.17 0.19 22.73
CA GLU A 170 31.48 0.50 23.32
C GLU A 170 31.52 0.10 24.81
N GLY A 171 30.42 -0.46 25.33
CA GLY A 171 30.33 -0.94 26.71
C GLY A 171 30.01 0.17 27.73
N PRO A 172 30.26 -0.06 29.02
CA PRO A 172 29.96 0.91 30.07
C PRO A 172 30.84 2.16 29.98
N ASP A 173 30.25 3.32 30.22
CA ASP A 173 30.91 4.63 30.21
C ASP A 173 32.13 4.66 31.14
N PRO A 174 33.35 4.81 30.59
CA PRO A 174 34.59 4.82 31.37
C PRO A 174 34.72 6.08 32.25
N ASP A 175 34.00 7.15 31.95
CA ASP A 175 34.10 8.44 32.64
C ASP A 175 33.02 8.63 33.74
N HIS A 176 32.20 7.60 34.01
CA HIS A 176 31.12 7.70 34.98
C HIS A 176 31.62 7.78 36.44
N THR A 177 31.45 8.95 37.06
CA THR A 177 31.86 9.23 38.45
C THR A 177 30.67 9.39 39.42
N GLY A 178 29.54 8.72 39.14
CA GLY A 178 28.29 8.84 39.92
C GLY A 178 27.95 7.59 40.76
N PRO A 179 27.11 7.71 41.80
CA PRO A 179 26.54 6.56 42.48
C PRO A 179 25.52 5.86 41.55
N GLY A 180 25.79 4.61 41.19
CA GLY A 180 24.91 3.80 40.34
C GLY A 180 25.67 2.97 39.31
N ARG A 181 24.93 2.30 38.42
CA ARG A 181 25.50 1.53 37.31
C ARG A 181 25.86 2.47 36.17
N ALA A 182 27.11 2.40 35.69
CA ALA A 182 27.57 3.18 34.54
C ALA A 182 26.64 2.97 33.32
N PRO A 183 26.23 4.05 32.63
CA PRO A 183 25.41 3.93 31.42
C PRO A 183 26.20 3.26 30.31
N ALA A 184 25.52 2.50 29.44
CA ALA A 184 26.15 1.96 28.24
C ALA A 184 26.34 3.08 27.20
N VAL A 185 27.54 3.12 26.61
CA VAL A 185 27.94 4.05 25.56
C VAL A 185 27.92 3.31 24.23
N TYR A 186 27.35 3.98 23.23
CA TYR A 186 27.25 3.50 21.87
C TYR A 186 27.93 4.50 20.95
N ARG A 187 28.46 4.03 19.83
CA ARG A 187 29.05 4.87 18.79
C ARG A 187 28.30 4.66 17.48
N GLY A 188 27.76 5.75 16.92
CA GLY A 188 27.17 5.73 15.58
C GLY A 188 28.24 5.86 14.50
N SER A 189 28.07 5.14 13.39
CA SER A 189 28.90 5.24 12.18
C SER A 189 28.67 6.52 11.40
#